data_AF-A0A6G3XJF0-F1
#
_entry.id   AF-A0A6G3XJF0-F1
#
_cell.length_a   1.000
_cell.length_b   1.000
_cell.length_c   1.000
_cell.angle_alpha   90.00
_cell.angle_beta   90.00
_cell.angle_gamma   90.00
#
_symmetry.space_group_name_H-M   'P 1'
#
loop_
_entity.id
_entity.type
_entity.pdbx_description
1 polymer ?
#
loop_
_entity_poly.entity_id
_entity_poly.type
_entity_poly.pdbx_seq_one_letter_code
_entity_poly.pdbx_strand_id
1 'polypeptide(L)'
;MFVRSATASTTAAALLGAGALLLPADRPEAPERQDAPVVVAHRGASGYAPENTLAAVDAADALGIDWVENDVHRTRDGVLVVLHDTDLKRTTDVEQVYPDRAPWAVKDFTAAELAKLDAGSWFGTQFTGARVPTLTQFLHRVERNRQKLLL
;
A
#
# COMPACT_ATOMS: atom_id res chain seq x y z
N MET A 1 84.40 19.50 10.61
CA MET A 1 84.02 20.14 9.33
C MET A 1 83.02 19.23 8.64
N PHE A 2 81.96 19.81 8.07
CA PHE A 2 80.77 19.19 7.44
C PHE A 2 79.57 18.88 8.34
N VAL A 3 78.67 19.86 8.32
CA VAL A 3 77.26 19.89 8.73
C VAL A 3 76.42 19.08 7.75
N ARG A 4 75.43 18.32 8.23
CA ARG A 4 74.16 18.08 7.50
C ARG A 4 72.99 17.93 8.47
N SER A 5 71.97 18.74 8.21
CA SER A 5 70.70 18.93 8.91
C SER A 5 69.61 17.96 8.44
N ALA A 6 68.44 18.08 9.09
CA ALA A 6 67.08 17.74 8.65
C ALA A 6 66.60 16.30 8.98
N THR A 7 65.37 16.02 9.40
CA THR A 7 64.14 16.77 9.76
C THR A 7 63.20 15.72 10.37
N ALA A 8 62.42 16.08 11.39
CA ALA A 8 61.38 15.23 11.97
C ALA A 8 60.14 15.22 11.07
N SER A 9 59.53 14.04 10.86
CA SER A 9 58.20 13.91 10.26
C SER A 9 57.30 13.08 11.17
N THR A 10 56.35 13.76 11.79
CA THR A 10 55.16 13.22 12.43
C THR A 10 54.13 12.87 11.36
N THR A 11 53.74 11.59 11.25
CA THR A 11 52.58 11.18 10.46
C THR A 11 51.32 11.24 11.33
N ALA A 12 50.45 12.21 11.05
CA ALA A 12 49.07 12.23 11.52
C ALA A 12 48.20 11.45 10.52
N ALA A 13 47.54 10.38 10.98
CA ALA A 13 46.55 9.65 10.20
C ALA A 13 45.18 10.33 10.34
N ALA A 14 44.65 10.88 9.26
CA ALA A 14 43.29 11.41 9.19
C ALA A 14 42.31 10.28 8.84
N LEU A 15 41.35 10.01 9.72
CA LEU A 15 40.19 9.17 9.46
C LEU A 15 39.16 9.96 8.64
N LEU A 16 38.98 9.61 7.37
CA LEU A 16 37.87 10.10 6.55
C LEU A 16 36.65 9.20 6.76
N GLY A 17 35.67 9.70 7.52
CA GLY A 17 34.34 9.10 7.60
C GLY A 17 33.53 9.41 6.34
N ALA A 18 33.09 8.38 5.63
CA ALA A 18 32.14 8.51 4.52
C ALA A 18 30.71 8.39 5.08
N GLY A 19 30.06 9.54 5.29
CA GLY A 19 28.61 9.60 5.50
C GLY A 19 27.90 9.56 4.14
N ALA A 20 27.35 8.41 3.76
CA ALA A 20 26.48 8.32 2.61
C ALA A 20 25.11 8.91 2.97
N LEU A 21 24.81 10.10 2.43
CA LEU A 21 23.48 10.71 2.52
C LEU A 21 22.53 9.91 1.62
N LEU A 22 21.62 9.12 2.22
CA LEU A 22 20.52 8.47 1.51
C LEU A 22 19.50 9.55 1.12
N LEU A 23 19.63 10.09 -0.09
CA LEU A 23 18.58 10.88 -0.71
C LEU A 23 17.41 9.93 -1.06
N PRO A 24 16.14 10.32 -0.80
CA PRO A 24 15.02 9.54 -1.30
C PRO A 24 15.06 9.54 -2.83
N ALA A 25 15.03 8.36 -3.44
CA ALA A 25 14.93 8.24 -4.89
C ALA A 25 13.55 8.75 -5.32
N ASP A 26 13.49 9.96 -5.88
CA ASP A 26 12.31 10.36 -6.64
C ASP A 26 12.18 9.42 -7.84
N ARG A 27 10.98 8.89 -8.06
CA ARG A 27 10.69 8.11 -9.25
C ARG A 27 10.88 9.02 -10.46
N PRO A 28 11.54 8.55 -11.53
CA PRO A 28 11.58 9.29 -12.78
C PRO A 28 10.15 9.47 -13.27
N GLU A 29 9.69 10.72 -13.32
CA GLU A 29 8.39 11.09 -13.86
C GLU A 29 8.45 10.84 -15.37
N ALA A 30 7.74 9.81 -15.85
CA ALA A 30 7.62 9.56 -17.27
C ALA A 30 6.86 10.74 -17.89
N PRO A 31 7.27 11.26 -19.07
CA PRO A 31 6.57 12.37 -19.69
C PRO A 31 5.12 11.95 -19.97
N GLU A 32 4.15 12.67 -19.37
CA GLU A 32 2.73 12.52 -19.67
C GLU A 32 2.53 12.74 -21.18
N ARG A 33 2.21 11.66 -21.90
CA ARG A 33 1.76 11.78 -23.29
C ARG A 33 0.33 12.32 -23.24
N GLN A 34 0.16 13.60 -23.55
CA GLN A 34 -1.11 14.34 -23.46
C GLN A 34 -2.27 13.70 -24.25
N ASP A 35 -1.99 12.73 -25.14
CA ASP A 35 -2.99 12.02 -25.95
C ASP A 35 -3.18 10.53 -25.58
N ALA A 36 -2.53 10.02 -24.53
CA ALA A 36 -2.67 8.63 -24.11
C ALA A 36 -3.85 8.44 -23.14
N PRO A 37 -4.60 7.33 -23.21
CA PRO A 37 -5.64 7.03 -22.23
C PRO A 37 -5.01 6.88 -20.84
N VAL A 38 -5.69 7.43 -19.83
CA VAL A 38 -5.32 7.24 -18.42
C VAL A 38 -5.59 5.80 -18.03
N VAL A 39 -4.56 5.11 -17.52
CA VAL A 39 -4.68 3.76 -16.99
C VAL A 39 -5.03 3.85 -15.51
N VAL A 40 -6.15 3.23 -15.13
CA VAL A 40 -6.63 3.18 -13.74
C VAL A 40 -6.73 1.73 -13.30
N ALA A 41 -6.10 1.38 -12.18
CA ALA A 41 -6.19 0.06 -11.58
C ALA A 41 -7.53 -0.09 -10.82
N HIS A 42 -8.49 -0.74 -11.48
CA HIS A 42 -9.84 -0.99 -10.95
C HIS A 42 -9.82 -1.90 -9.71
N ARG A 43 -10.22 -1.33 -8.56
CA ARG A 43 -10.17 -1.91 -7.21
C ARG A 43 -8.74 -2.21 -6.75
N GLY A 44 -7.80 -1.36 -7.15
CA GLY A 44 -6.37 -1.66 -7.19
C GLY A 44 -6.02 -2.57 -8.37
N ALA A 45 -4.85 -3.22 -8.37
CA ALA A 45 -4.51 -4.18 -9.42
C ALA A 45 -5.21 -5.54 -9.18
N SER A 46 -6.54 -5.56 -9.26
CA SER A 46 -7.41 -6.69 -8.88
C SER A 46 -7.19 -7.97 -9.68
N GLY A 47 -6.52 -7.90 -10.84
CA GLY A 47 -6.05 -9.09 -11.57
C GLY A 47 -4.83 -9.78 -10.94
N TYR A 48 -4.15 -9.11 -10.01
CA TYR A 48 -2.88 -9.54 -9.42
C TYR A 48 -2.94 -9.72 -7.89
N ALA A 49 -3.93 -9.12 -7.22
CA ALA A 49 -4.14 -9.15 -5.78
C ALA A 49 -5.63 -9.01 -5.46
N PRO A 50 -6.10 -9.45 -4.26
CA PRO A 50 -7.51 -9.39 -3.90
C PRO A 50 -8.05 -7.96 -3.97
N GLU A 51 -9.14 -7.79 -4.71
CA GLU A 51 -9.76 -6.49 -4.98
C GLU A 51 -10.01 -5.68 -3.70
N ASN A 52 -9.90 -4.36 -3.77
CA ASN A 52 -10.20 -3.43 -2.67
C ASN A 52 -9.38 -3.66 -1.38
N THR A 53 -8.24 -4.34 -1.46
CA THR A 53 -7.29 -4.48 -0.34
C THR A 53 -6.07 -3.58 -0.49
N LEU A 54 -5.33 -3.37 0.61
CA LEU A 54 -4.05 -2.63 0.54
C LEU A 54 -3.02 -3.37 -0.33
N ALA A 55 -3.11 -4.69 -0.46
CA ALA A 55 -2.24 -5.48 -1.33
C ALA A 55 -2.52 -5.19 -2.82
N ALA A 56 -3.76 -4.92 -3.21
CA ALA A 56 -4.09 -4.51 -4.57
C ALA A 56 -3.57 -3.11 -4.91
N VAL A 57 -3.50 -2.21 -3.93
CA VAL A 57 -2.85 -0.90 -4.09
C VAL A 57 -1.34 -1.07 -4.29
N ASP A 58 -0.69 -1.91 -3.47
CA ASP A 58 0.74 -2.22 -3.61
C ASP A 58 1.07 -2.90 -4.95
N ALA A 59 0.20 -3.78 -5.42
CA ALA A 59 0.37 -4.44 -6.71
C ALA A 59 0.27 -3.44 -7.87
N ALA A 60 -0.66 -2.47 -7.80
CA ALA A 60 -0.75 -1.40 -8.78
C ALA A 60 0.53 -0.53 -8.78
N ASP A 61 1.07 -0.24 -7.60
CA ASP A 61 2.32 0.51 -7.44
C ASP A 61 3.51 -0.23 -8.04
N ALA A 62 3.62 -1.53 -7.79
CA ALA A 62 4.66 -2.40 -8.35
C ALA A 62 4.60 -2.50 -9.88
N LEU A 63 3.42 -2.34 -10.47
CA LEU A 63 3.20 -2.29 -11.92
C LEU A 63 3.44 -0.90 -12.53
N GLY A 64 3.72 0.12 -11.71
CA GLY A 64 3.91 1.50 -12.16
C GLY A 64 2.60 2.17 -12.62
N ILE A 65 1.46 1.77 -12.06
CA ILE A 65 0.16 2.38 -12.37
C ILE A 65 -0.09 3.53 -11.39
N ASP A 66 -0.22 4.74 -11.93
CA ASP A 66 -0.38 5.94 -11.11
C ASP A 66 -1.77 6.10 -10.51
N TRP A 67 -2.82 5.61 -11.17
CA TRP A 67 -4.20 5.75 -10.68
C TRP A 67 -4.73 4.41 -10.17
N VAL A 68 -5.35 4.44 -9.00
CA VAL A 68 -6.14 3.32 -8.47
C VAL A 68 -7.60 3.77 -8.32
N GLU A 69 -8.52 2.84 -8.44
CA GLU A 69 -9.94 3.04 -8.11
C GLU A 69 -10.32 2.15 -6.91
N ASN A 70 -11.38 2.54 -6.20
CA ASN A 70 -11.94 1.75 -5.12
C ASN A 70 -13.46 1.91 -4.98
N ASP A 71 -14.08 1.03 -4.20
CA ASP A 71 -15.50 1.06 -3.87
C ASP A 71 -15.72 1.32 -2.38
N VAL A 72 -16.63 2.22 -2.01
CA VAL A 72 -16.83 2.61 -0.60
C VAL A 72 -18.24 2.28 -0.10
N HIS A 73 -18.29 1.64 1.07
CA HIS A 73 -19.52 1.48 1.86
C HIS A 73 -19.39 2.12 3.24
N ARG A 74 -20.55 2.41 3.84
CA ARG A 74 -20.66 2.88 5.22
C ARG A 74 -21.08 1.74 6.14
N THR A 75 -20.30 1.53 7.20
CA THR A 75 -20.58 0.57 8.28
C THR A 75 -21.65 1.09 9.24
N ARG A 76 -22.14 0.21 10.14
CA ARG A 76 -23.16 0.52 11.15
C ARG A 76 -22.76 1.67 12.09
N ASP A 77 -21.48 1.71 12.48
CA ASP A 77 -20.89 2.75 13.31
C ASP A 77 -20.43 3.98 12.50
N GLY A 78 -20.74 4.01 11.20
CA GLY A 78 -20.58 5.17 10.34
C GLY A 78 -19.20 5.34 9.73
N VAL A 79 -18.29 4.38 9.95
CA VAL A 79 -16.95 4.37 9.36
C VAL A 79 -17.03 3.92 7.90
N LEU A 80 -16.28 4.60 7.03
CA LEU A 80 -16.17 4.23 5.62
C LEU A 80 -15.16 3.10 5.44
N VAL A 81 -15.57 2.05 4.73
CA VAL A 81 -14.76 0.88 4.41
C VAL A 81 -14.72 0.66 2.91
N VAL A 82 -13.66 0.01 2.43
CA VAL A 82 -13.45 -0.26 1.01
C VAL A 82 -13.84 -1.70 0.69
N LEU A 83 -14.92 -1.87 -0.07
CA LEU A 83 -15.48 -3.15 -0.48
C LEU A 83 -16.50 -2.90 -1.59
N HIS A 84 -16.61 -3.78 -2.57
CA HIS A 84 -17.53 -3.57 -3.71
C HIS A 84 -18.98 -3.97 -3.39
N ASP A 85 -19.16 -5.22 -2.98
CA ASP A 85 -20.49 -5.82 -2.81
C ASP A 85 -21.23 -5.20 -1.61
N THR A 86 -22.56 -5.31 -1.58
CA THR A 86 -23.36 -4.86 -0.43
C THR A 86 -23.31 -5.84 0.75
N ASP A 87 -22.84 -7.07 0.50
CA ASP A 87 -22.58 -8.10 1.49
C ASP A 87 -21.10 -8.55 1.49
N LEU A 88 -20.73 -9.32 2.50
CA LEU A 88 -19.34 -9.70 2.77
C LEU A 88 -18.97 -11.07 2.19
N LYS A 89 -19.90 -11.80 1.55
CA LYS A 89 -19.78 -13.24 1.34
C LYS A 89 -18.72 -13.61 0.31
N ARG A 90 -18.68 -12.89 -0.81
CA ARG A 90 -17.84 -13.26 -1.96
C ARG A 90 -16.34 -13.09 -1.68
N THR A 91 -15.98 -12.02 -0.98
CA THR A 91 -14.60 -11.58 -0.84
C THR A 91 -14.08 -11.69 0.59
N THR A 92 -14.80 -12.36 1.49
CA THR A 92 -14.33 -12.56 2.87
C THR A 92 -14.72 -13.92 3.45
N ASP A 93 -14.22 -14.21 4.66
CA ASP A 93 -14.54 -15.38 5.49
C ASP A 93 -15.73 -15.17 6.45
N VAL A 94 -16.60 -14.19 6.17
CA VAL A 94 -17.68 -13.78 7.09
C VAL A 94 -18.60 -14.91 7.54
N GLU A 95 -18.88 -15.89 6.66
CA GLU A 95 -19.74 -17.03 6.98
C GLU A 95 -19.13 -17.91 8.08
N GLN A 96 -17.79 -17.94 8.18
CA GLN A 96 -17.08 -18.68 9.22
C GLN A 96 -16.91 -17.85 10.50
N VAL A 97 -16.61 -16.55 10.38
CA VAL A 97 -16.35 -15.68 11.53
C VAL A 97 -17.64 -15.25 12.23
N TYR A 98 -18.73 -15.10 11.48
CA TYR A 98 -20.03 -14.61 11.97
C TYR A 98 -21.22 -15.42 11.43
N PRO A 99 -21.28 -16.75 11.65
CA PRO A 99 -22.30 -17.61 11.03
C PRO A 99 -23.76 -17.19 11.33
N ASP A 100 -24.01 -16.62 12.52
CA ASP A 100 -25.34 -16.25 12.98
C ASP A 100 -25.78 -14.82 12.56
N ARG A 101 -25.08 -14.22 11.59
CA ARG A 101 -25.26 -12.81 11.17
C ARG A 101 -25.66 -12.64 9.70
N ALA A 102 -26.12 -13.70 9.05
CA ALA A 102 -26.71 -13.62 7.72
C ALA A 102 -27.79 -12.50 7.65
N PRO A 103 -27.90 -11.74 6.54
CA PRO A 103 -27.26 -11.97 5.24
C PRO A 103 -25.86 -11.33 5.09
N TRP A 104 -25.22 -10.91 6.18
CA TRP A 104 -23.88 -10.30 6.17
C TRP A 104 -23.76 -8.98 5.38
N ALA A 105 -24.82 -8.18 5.37
CA ALA A 105 -24.79 -6.87 4.71
C ALA A 105 -23.82 -5.92 5.44
N VAL A 106 -22.98 -5.21 4.69
CA VAL A 106 -21.90 -4.34 5.24
C VAL A 106 -22.44 -3.35 6.27
N LYS A 107 -23.60 -2.76 6.00
CA LYS A 107 -24.27 -1.77 6.88
C LYS A 107 -24.65 -2.29 8.28
N ASP A 108 -24.65 -3.62 8.49
CA ASP A 108 -25.05 -4.25 9.75
C ASP A 108 -23.85 -4.58 10.66
N PHE A 109 -22.62 -4.30 10.19
CA PHE A 109 -21.36 -4.54 10.90
C PHE A 109 -20.68 -3.21 11.24
N THR A 110 -19.94 -3.20 12.33
CA THR A 110 -19.00 -2.13 12.67
C THR A 110 -17.68 -2.30 11.92
N ALA A 111 -16.93 -1.22 11.69
CA ALA A 111 -15.60 -1.34 11.10
C ALA A 111 -14.66 -2.26 11.90
N ALA A 112 -14.78 -2.28 13.23
CA ALA A 112 -13.99 -3.16 14.09
C ALA A 112 -14.35 -4.66 13.93
N GLU A 113 -15.59 -4.99 13.58
CA GLU A 113 -15.98 -6.35 13.20
C GLU A 113 -15.42 -6.71 11.82
N LEU A 114 -15.57 -5.82 10.83
CA LEU A 114 -15.07 -6.06 9.47
C LEU A 114 -13.54 -6.21 9.40
N ALA A 115 -12.81 -5.47 10.24
CA ALA A 115 -11.35 -5.56 10.31
C ALA A 115 -10.83 -6.93 10.79
N LYS A 116 -11.70 -7.82 11.30
CA LYS A 116 -11.33 -9.19 11.70
C LYS A 116 -11.40 -10.19 10.55
N LEU A 117 -12.12 -9.84 9.48
CA LEU A 117 -12.34 -10.72 8.35
C LEU A 117 -11.04 -10.87 7.54
N ASP A 118 -10.85 -12.07 6.98
CA ASP A 118 -9.87 -12.32 5.93
C ASP A 118 -10.50 -11.97 4.58
N ALA A 119 -9.97 -10.94 3.92
CA ALA A 119 -10.40 -10.43 2.63
C ALA A 119 -9.47 -10.84 1.47
N GLY A 120 -8.55 -11.79 1.68
CA GLY A 120 -7.52 -12.16 0.70
C GLY A 120 -7.41 -13.65 0.40
N SER A 121 -7.70 -14.53 1.36
CA SER A 121 -7.56 -15.98 1.18
C SER A 121 -8.39 -16.54 0.03
N TRP A 122 -9.54 -15.92 -0.30
CA TRP A 122 -10.38 -16.31 -1.45
C TRP A 122 -9.67 -16.09 -2.80
N PHE A 123 -8.74 -15.14 -2.88
CA PHE A 123 -7.97 -14.83 -4.09
C PHE A 123 -6.73 -15.73 -4.20
N GLY A 124 -6.05 -15.97 -3.08
CA GLY A 124 -4.88 -16.85 -3.03
C GLY A 124 -4.26 -16.91 -1.63
N THR A 125 -3.64 -18.03 -1.30
CA THR A 125 -3.08 -18.29 0.04
C THR A 125 -1.95 -17.33 0.42
N GLN A 126 -1.26 -16.73 -0.55
CA GLN A 126 -0.26 -15.69 -0.31
C GLN A 126 -0.85 -14.38 0.24
N PHE A 127 -2.18 -14.20 0.15
CA PHE A 127 -2.90 -13.04 0.67
C PHE A 127 -3.68 -13.34 1.96
N THR A 128 -3.46 -14.50 2.56
CA THR A 128 -4.10 -14.86 3.84
C THR A 128 -3.84 -13.78 4.89
N GLY A 129 -4.91 -13.37 5.57
CA GLY A 129 -4.88 -12.31 6.58
C GLY A 129 -4.96 -10.89 6.03
N ALA A 130 -5.09 -10.69 4.71
CA ALA A 130 -5.49 -9.39 4.18
C ALA A 130 -6.84 -8.98 4.80
N ARG A 131 -7.02 -7.70 5.11
CA ARG A 131 -8.20 -7.20 5.82
C ARG A 131 -9.04 -6.31 4.91
N VAL A 132 -10.34 -6.23 5.21
CA VAL A 132 -11.21 -5.16 4.68
C VAL A 132 -10.68 -3.83 5.22
N PRO A 133 -10.12 -2.93 4.38
CA PRO A 133 -9.56 -1.69 4.88
C PRO A 133 -10.65 -0.64 5.09
N THR A 134 -10.43 0.25 6.04
CA THR A 134 -11.13 1.55 6.09
C THR A 134 -10.69 2.42 4.91
N LEU A 135 -11.54 3.36 4.49
CA LEU A 135 -11.16 4.33 3.45
C LEU A 135 -9.90 5.13 3.87
N THR A 136 -9.78 5.47 5.16
CA THR A 136 -8.59 6.14 5.70
C THR A 136 -7.31 5.31 5.51
N GLN A 137 -7.34 4.00 5.81
CA GLN A 137 -6.19 3.12 5.58
C GLN A 137 -5.84 3.01 4.09
N PHE A 138 -6.85 2.93 3.23
CA PHE A 138 -6.67 2.89 1.78
C PHE A 138 -6.01 4.18 1.26
N LEU A 139 -6.52 5.34 1.67
CA LEU A 139 -5.97 6.65 1.31
C LEU A 139 -4.52 6.82 1.78
N HIS A 140 -4.21 6.42 3.02
CA HIS A 140 -2.83 6.43 3.51
C HIS A 140 -1.91 5.52 2.68
N ARG A 141 -2.43 4.40 2.15
CA ARG A 141 -1.64 3.54 1.28
C ARG A 141 -1.39 4.17 -0.08
N VAL A 142 -2.41 4.77 -0.68
CA VAL A 142 -2.31 5.53 -1.94
C VAL A 142 -1.29 6.67 -1.82
N GLU A 143 -1.38 7.45 -0.74
CA GLU A 143 -0.44 8.54 -0.43
C GLU A 143 1.00 8.03 -0.27
N ARG A 144 1.19 6.97 0.52
CA ARG A 144 2.50 6.32 0.71
C ARG A 144 3.12 5.90 -0.62
N ASN A 145 2.31 5.36 -1.53
CA ASN A 145 2.76 4.88 -2.83
C ASN A 145 2.86 6.00 -3.89
N ARG A 146 2.50 7.24 -3.53
CA ARG A 146 2.44 8.41 -4.43
C ARG A 146 1.53 8.19 -5.63
N GLN A 147 0.48 7.39 -5.44
CA GLN A 147 -0.56 7.13 -6.42
C GLN A 147 -1.69 8.17 -6.30
N LYS A 148 -2.54 8.24 -7.34
CA LYS A 148 -3.76 9.05 -7.44
C LYS A 148 -4.97 8.13 -7.26
N LEU A 149 -6.08 8.69 -6.78
CA LEU A 149 -7.32 7.94 -6.54
C LEU A 149 -8.43 8.43 -7.47
N LEU A 150 -9.08 7.49 -8.16
CA LEU A 150 -10.41 7.64 -8.72
C LEU A 150 -11.43 7.08 -7.70
N LEU A 151 -12.43 7.87 -7.34
CA LEU A 151 -13.49 7.52 -6.38
C LEU A 151 -14.86 7.66 -7.05
#